data_AF-A0A6N9UVM9-F1
#
_entry.id   AF-A0A6N9UVM9-F1
#
_cell.length_a   1.000
_cell.length_b   1.000
_cell.length_c   1.000
_cell.angle_alpha   90.00
_cell.angle_beta   90.00
_cell.angle_gamma   90.00
#
_symmetry.space_group_name_H-M   'P 1'
#
loop_
_entity.id
_entity.type
_entity.pdbx_description
1 polymer ?
#
loop_
_entity_poly.entity_id
_entity_poly.type
_entity_poly.pdbx_seq_one_letter_code
_entity_poly.pdbx_strand_id
1 'polypeptide(L)'
;RTAELDRLTTAGFRSAADQAERMLRQPPPEPGRAGAVRRAEAAWEDAYWASLPEWEHQVVTDARPPLYACFNRADLLVSDVSSVISDFLASGKPYAVANTGTLAEDVFRKSFPTVAAATVLTPDASGVPALLASVRHPERDELAGERAALALRLLGPADPPSRERFAGAVRELCAAAVQHRARMAERLA
;
A
#
# COMPACT_ATOMS: atom_id res chain seq x y z
N ARG A 1 -5.49 -24.58 0.14
CA ARG A 1 -5.23 -23.18 -0.28
C ARG A 1 -3.78 -22.78 -0.03
N THR A 2 -3.24 -22.89 1.18
CA THR A 2 -1.83 -22.55 1.50
C THR A 2 -0.82 -23.25 0.59
N ALA A 3 -0.87 -24.58 0.48
CA ALA A 3 0.07 -25.35 -0.35
C ALA A 3 0.03 -25.01 -1.85
N GLU A 4 -1.12 -24.54 -2.36
CA GLU A 4 -1.24 -24.10 -3.75
C GLU A 4 -0.60 -22.73 -3.94
N LEU A 5 -0.90 -21.79 -3.03
CA LEU A 5 -0.32 -20.46 -3.04
C LEU A 5 1.21 -20.54 -2.88
N ASP A 6 1.71 -21.35 -1.95
CA ASP A 6 3.15 -21.57 -1.75
C ASP A 6 3.82 -22.07 -3.02
N ARG A 7 3.20 -23.03 -3.73
CA ARG A 7 3.72 -23.55 -4.99
C ARG A 7 3.80 -22.48 -6.08
N LEU A 8 2.84 -21.56 -6.11
CA LEU A 8 2.75 -20.48 -7.09
C LEU A 8 3.67 -19.29 -6.76
N THR A 9 4.03 -19.08 -5.49
CA THR A 9 4.86 -17.94 -5.05
C THR A 9 6.31 -18.32 -4.77
N THR A 10 6.61 -19.59 -4.50
CA THR A 10 7.99 -20.05 -4.30
C THR A 10 8.74 -20.05 -5.63
N ALA A 11 9.85 -19.33 -5.68
CA ALA A 11 10.78 -19.38 -6.79
C ALA A 11 11.82 -20.49 -6.56
N GLY A 12 11.99 -21.37 -7.55
CA GLY A 12 12.97 -22.44 -7.52
C GLY A 12 14.37 -21.91 -7.82
N PHE A 13 15.15 -21.58 -6.80
CA PHE A 13 16.58 -21.27 -6.91
C PHE A 13 17.39 -22.21 -6.02
N ARG A 14 18.67 -22.42 -6.37
CA ARG A 14 19.61 -23.09 -5.45
C ARG A 14 19.69 -22.31 -4.14
N SER A 15 19.87 -23.02 -3.02
CA SER A 15 19.89 -22.41 -1.68
C SER A 15 20.92 -21.28 -1.54
N ALA A 16 22.08 -21.41 -2.18
CA ALA A 16 23.17 -20.44 -2.15
C ALA A 16 23.06 -19.32 -3.21
N ALA A 17 21.95 -19.19 -3.94
CA ALA A 17 21.77 -18.08 -4.87
C ALA A 17 21.54 -16.76 -4.12
N ASP A 18 22.39 -15.78 -4.37
CA ASP A 18 22.21 -14.41 -3.87
C ASP A 18 21.14 -13.65 -4.67
N GLN A 19 20.83 -12.41 -4.27
CA GLN A 19 19.79 -11.61 -4.92
C GLN A 19 20.17 -11.22 -6.37
N ALA A 20 21.44 -10.97 -6.64
CA ALA A 20 21.90 -10.58 -7.97
C ALA A 20 21.73 -11.74 -8.96
N GLU A 21 22.14 -12.95 -8.56
CA GLU A 21 21.93 -14.16 -9.36
C GLU A 21 20.45 -14.43 -9.57
N ARG A 22 19.61 -14.29 -8.53
CA ARG A 22 18.15 -14.49 -8.65
C ARG A 22 17.55 -13.56 -9.68
N MET A 23 17.90 -12.27 -9.65
CA MET A 23 17.41 -11.28 -10.62
C MET A 23 17.91 -11.57 -12.05
N LEU A 24 19.18 -11.94 -12.21
CA LEU A 24 19.76 -12.23 -13.54
C LEU A 24 19.22 -13.52 -14.16
N ARG A 25 18.96 -14.53 -13.34
CA ARG A 25 18.54 -15.87 -13.79
C ARG A 25 17.03 -16.08 -13.71
N GLN A 26 16.26 -15.06 -13.35
CA GLN A 26 14.81 -15.17 -13.28
C GLN A 26 14.25 -15.38 -14.70
N PRO A 27 13.66 -16.55 -15.02
CA PRO A 27 13.04 -16.74 -16.31
C PRO A 27 11.79 -15.85 -16.42
N PRO A 28 11.36 -15.52 -17.65
CA PRO A 28 10.07 -14.89 -17.84
C PRO A 28 8.97 -15.76 -17.20
N PRO A 29 8.00 -15.15 -16.50
CA PRO A 29 6.93 -15.92 -15.88
C PRO A 29 6.09 -16.64 -16.94
N GLU A 30 5.65 -17.86 -16.64
CA GLU A 30 4.75 -18.62 -17.52
C GLU A 30 3.48 -17.80 -17.83
N PRO A 31 2.98 -17.85 -19.07
CA PRO A 31 1.72 -17.22 -19.43
C PRO A 31 0.59 -17.61 -18.48
N GLY A 32 -0.16 -16.62 -17.98
CA GLY A 32 -1.27 -16.84 -17.05
C GLY A 32 -0.86 -17.02 -15.58
N ARG A 33 0.44 -17.18 -15.26
CA ARG A 33 0.91 -17.34 -13.87
C ARG A 33 0.44 -16.21 -12.95
N ALA A 34 0.56 -14.95 -13.39
CA ALA A 34 0.13 -13.80 -12.61
C ALA A 34 -1.38 -13.84 -12.28
N GLY A 35 -2.20 -14.33 -13.20
CA GLY A 35 -3.63 -14.54 -12.95
C GLY A 35 -3.90 -15.69 -11.99
N ALA A 36 -3.13 -16.78 -12.07
CA ALA A 36 -3.22 -17.91 -11.16
C ALA A 36 -2.82 -17.52 -9.72
N VAL A 37 -1.72 -16.78 -9.56
CA VAL A 37 -1.27 -16.24 -8.26
C VAL A 37 -2.37 -15.38 -7.63
N ARG A 38 -2.90 -14.39 -8.37
CA ARG A 38 -3.97 -13.51 -7.84
C ARG A 38 -5.21 -14.29 -7.39
N ARG A 39 -5.62 -15.31 -8.15
CA ARG A 39 -6.77 -16.16 -7.76
C ARG A 39 -6.48 -16.99 -6.52
N ALA A 40 -5.27 -17.56 -6.42
CA ALA A 40 -4.86 -18.33 -5.26
C ALA A 40 -4.71 -17.46 -4.01
N GLU A 41 -4.20 -16.24 -4.15
CA GLU A 41 -4.13 -15.23 -3.08
C GLU A 41 -5.52 -14.86 -2.60
N ALA A 42 -6.42 -14.43 -3.50
CA ALA A 42 -7.80 -14.09 -3.14
C ALA A 42 -8.53 -15.26 -2.44
N ALA A 43 -8.42 -16.47 -2.99
CA ALA A 43 -9.04 -17.64 -2.38
C ALA A 43 -8.45 -17.96 -1.00
N TRP A 44 -7.14 -17.75 -0.79
CA TRP A 44 -6.49 -17.92 0.50
C TRP A 44 -6.96 -16.86 1.49
N GLU A 45 -7.01 -15.60 1.10
CA GLU A 45 -7.47 -14.47 1.91
C GLU A 45 -8.93 -14.67 2.36
N ASP A 46 -9.83 -15.02 1.44
CA ASP A 46 -11.23 -15.32 1.76
C ASP A 46 -11.35 -16.42 2.82
N ALA A 47 -10.57 -17.49 2.68
CA ALA A 47 -10.57 -18.59 3.64
C ALA A 47 -9.95 -18.21 4.98
N TYR A 48 -8.91 -17.38 4.98
CA TYR A 48 -8.28 -16.87 6.19
C TYR A 48 -9.30 -16.03 6.97
N TRP A 49 -9.93 -15.04 6.34
CA TRP A 49 -10.90 -14.17 7.01
C TRP A 49 -12.17 -14.91 7.45
N ALA A 50 -12.64 -15.89 6.68
CA ALA A 50 -13.79 -16.72 7.06
C ALA A 50 -13.49 -17.69 8.22
N SER A 51 -12.21 -17.97 8.50
CA SER A 51 -11.82 -18.87 9.60
C SER A 51 -11.83 -18.18 10.97
N LEU A 52 -11.89 -16.85 11.00
CA LEU A 52 -11.77 -16.03 12.20
C LEU A 52 -13.15 -15.57 12.67
N PRO A 53 -13.49 -15.70 13.97
CA PRO A 53 -14.67 -15.06 14.54
C PRO A 53 -14.61 -13.54 14.41
N GLU A 54 -15.75 -12.90 14.16
CA GLU A 54 -15.84 -11.45 13.93
C GLU A 54 -15.32 -10.60 15.11
N TRP A 55 -15.45 -11.11 16.33
CA TRP A 55 -15.08 -10.42 17.57
C TRP A 55 -13.64 -10.70 18.01
N GLU A 56 -12.94 -11.64 17.37
CA GLU A 56 -11.63 -12.08 17.83
C GLU A 56 -10.55 -11.07 17.43
N HIS A 57 -9.76 -10.63 18.42
CA HIS A 57 -8.60 -9.79 18.19
C HIS A 57 -7.52 -10.54 17.42
N GLN A 58 -7.10 -10.00 16.28
CA GLN A 58 -6.13 -10.63 15.40
C GLN A 58 -4.76 -9.98 15.52
N VAL A 59 -3.72 -10.80 15.69
CA VAL A 59 -2.32 -10.38 15.65
C VAL A 59 -1.66 -11.03 14.44
N VAL A 60 -1.33 -10.21 13.44
CA VAL A 60 -0.70 -10.67 12.18
C VAL A 60 0.77 -10.28 12.19
N THR A 61 1.65 -11.27 12.32
CA THR A 61 3.12 -11.09 12.31
C THR A 61 3.81 -11.78 11.14
N ASP A 62 3.13 -12.69 10.47
CA ASP A 62 3.66 -13.44 9.33
C ASP A 62 3.48 -12.66 8.02
N ALA A 63 4.11 -13.15 6.95
CA ALA A 63 3.99 -12.57 5.61
C ALA A 63 2.55 -12.64 5.01
N ARG A 64 1.64 -13.40 5.64
CA ARG A 64 0.26 -13.59 5.18
C ARG A 64 -0.73 -13.49 6.35
N PRO A 65 -1.87 -12.79 6.20
CA PRO A 65 -2.26 -11.99 5.02
C PRO A 65 -1.30 -10.81 4.76
N PRO A 66 -1.11 -10.41 3.49
CA PRO A 66 -0.27 -9.25 3.18
C PRO A 66 -0.90 -7.98 3.76
N LEU A 67 -0.07 -6.97 4.03
CA LEU A 67 -0.50 -5.71 4.64
C LEU A 67 -1.74 -5.08 3.96
N TYR A 68 -1.77 -5.08 2.63
CA TYR A 68 -2.89 -4.52 1.87
C TYR A 68 -4.20 -5.32 2.02
N ALA A 69 -4.13 -6.62 2.27
CA ALA A 69 -5.32 -7.42 2.59
C ALA A 69 -5.88 -7.03 3.97
N CYS A 70 -5.00 -6.75 4.94
CA CYS A 70 -5.42 -6.19 6.24
C CYS A 70 -6.06 -4.80 6.05
N PHE A 71 -5.49 -3.93 5.22
CA PHE A 71 -6.07 -2.61 4.93
C PHE A 71 -7.44 -2.69 4.25
N ASN A 72 -7.61 -3.65 3.34
CA ASN A 72 -8.90 -3.87 2.68
C ASN A 72 -9.96 -4.31 3.69
N ARG A 73 -9.59 -5.14 4.68
CA ARG A 73 -10.48 -5.61 5.73
C ARG A 73 -10.78 -4.57 6.81
N ALA A 74 -9.84 -3.67 7.11
CA ALA A 74 -9.98 -2.66 8.15
C ALA A 74 -10.88 -1.49 7.73
N ASP A 75 -11.69 -0.96 8.65
CA ASP A 75 -12.48 0.26 8.42
C ASP A 75 -11.73 1.55 8.75
N LEU A 76 -10.71 1.45 9.62
CA LEU A 76 -9.87 2.55 10.04
C LEU A 76 -8.47 2.04 10.41
N LEU A 77 -7.48 2.92 10.36
CA LEU A 77 -6.12 2.65 10.84
C LEU A 77 -5.81 3.50 12.08
N VAL A 78 -5.20 2.90 13.11
CA VAL A 78 -4.51 3.64 14.17
C VAL A 78 -3.02 3.33 14.06
N SER A 79 -2.20 4.37 13.98
CA SER A 79 -0.74 4.27 13.83
C SER A 79 -0.06 5.34 14.68
N ASP A 80 1.24 5.20 14.91
CA ASP A 80 2.11 6.32 15.24
C ASP A 80 2.54 7.06 13.96
N VAL A 81 3.54 7.95 14.04
CA VAL A 81 4.12 8.61 12.86
C VAL A 81 4.93 7.60 12.03
N SER A 82 4.23 6.88 11.16
CA SER A 82 4.80 5.82 10.32
C SER A 82 4.55 6.06 8.83
N SER A 83 5.49 5.60 7.99
CA SER A 83 5.34 5.64 6.53
C SER A 83 4.14 4.83 6.04
N VAL A 84 3.69 3.84 6.84
CA VAL A 84 2.55 2.96 6.53
C VAL A 84 1.24 3.74 6.31
N ILE A 85 1.13 4.94 6.89
CA ILE A 85 -0.01 5.84 6.67
C ILE A 85 -0.11 6.24 5.20
N SER A 86 1.02 6.42 4.51
CA SER A 86 1.04 6.80 3.10
C SER A 86 0.45 5.69 2.22
N ASP A 87 0.71 4.43 2.57
CA ASP A 87 0.11 3.29 1.88
C ASP A 87 -1.39 3.17 2.18
N PHE A 88 -1.79 3.40 3.43
CA PHE A 88 -3.20 3.36 3.85
C PHE A 88 -4.04 4.48 3.23
N LEU A 89 -3.45 5.66 2.97
CA LEU A 89 -4.12 6.79 2.30
C LEU A 89 -4.72 6.40 0.94
N ALA A 90 -4.15 5.40 0.25
CA ALA A 90 -4.71 4.88 -1.00
C ALA A 90 -6.13 4.32 -0.84
N SER A 91 -6.52 3.91 0.38
CA SER A 91 -7.87 3.43 0.67
C SER A 91 -8.89 4.56 0.84
N GLY A 92 -8.45 5.79 1.11
CA GLY A 92 -9.30 6.93 1.48
C GLY A 92 -9.98 6.80 2.86
N LYS A 93 -9.80 5.68 3.56
CA LYS A 93 -10.44 5.39 4.84
C LYS A 93 -9.89 6.27 5.97
N PRO A 94 -10.67 6.52 7.03
CA PRO A 94 -10.21 7.26 8.20
C PRO A 94 -8.96 6.63 8.84
N TYR A 95 -8.05 7.47 9.32
CA TYR A 95 -6.93 7.03 10.14
C TYR A 95 -6.64 8.02 11.26
N ALA A 96 -6.01 7.51 12.30
CA ALA A 96 -5.61 8.26 13.46
C ALA A 96 -4.12 8.09 13.75
N VAL A 97 -3.51 9.15 14.25
CA VAL A 97 -2.11 9.17 14.67
C VAL A 97 -2.04 9.40 16.18
N ALA A 98 -1.44 8.44 16.88
CA ALA A 98 -1.16 8.58 18.30
C ALA A 98 -0.02 9.59 18.51
N ASN A 99 -0.32 10.70 19.17
CA ASN A 99 0.69 11.63 19.66
C ASN A 99 1.18 11.15 21.02
N THR A 100 2.24 10.35 21.01
CA THR A 100 2.88 9.81 22.21
C THR A 100 3.86 10.78 22.86
N GLY A 101 4.08 11.95 22.24
CA GLY A 101 4.96 12.99 22.74
C GLY A 101 4.23 14.06 23.56
N THR A 102 4.97 15.11 23.90
CA THR A 102 4.45 16.29 24.61
C THR A 102 4.15 17.47 23.67
N LEU A 103 4.19 17.24 22.35
CA LEU A 103 3.92 18.28 21.37
C LEU A 103 2.44 18.67 21.42
N ALA A 104 2.19 19.98 21.45
CA ALA A 104 0.86 20.51 21.22
C ALA A 104 0.37 20.08 19.82
N GLU A 105 -0.94 19.85 19.68
CA GLU A 105 -1.51 19.28 18.45
C GLU A 105 -1.22 20.15 17.20
N ASP A 106 -1.25 21.47 17.34
CA ASP A 106 -0.99 22.38 16.23
C ASP A 106 0.47 22.28 15.74
N VAL A 107 1.43 22.13 16.66
CA VAL A 107 2.84 21.86 16.36
C VAL A 107 2.98 20.48 15.73
N PHE A 108 2.31 19.46 16.31
CA PHE A 108 2.35 18.08 15.82
C PHE A 108 1.88 17.98 14.36
N ARG A 109 0.76 18.63 14.01
CA ARG A 109 0.22 18.69 12.64
C ARG A 109 1.18 19.39 11.66
N LYS A 110 1.84 20.47 12.09
CA LYS A 110 2.81 21.20 11.26
C LYS A 110 4.10 20.40 11.03
N SER A 111 4.54 19.63 12.02
CA SER A 111 5.76 18.82 11.97
C SER A 111 5.62 17.58 11.09
N PHE A 112 4.42 16.99 11.02
CA PHE A 112 4.20 15.71 10.36
C PHE A 112 3.12 15.82 9.26
N PRO A 113 3.51 15.88 7.98
CA PRO A 113 2.57 16.10 6.88
C PRO A 113 1.44 15.07 6.77
N THR A 114 1.70 13.82 7.18
CA THR A 114 0.68 12.76 7.20
C THR A 114 -0.32 12.92 8.34
N VAL A 115 -0.05 13.74 9.35
CA VAL A 115 -1.00 14.04 10.44
C VAL A 115 -2.02 15.09 10.03
N ALA A 116 -1.73 15.90 9.01
CA ALA A 116 -2.63 16.97 8.55
C ALA A 116 -4.06 16.50 8.30
N ALA A 117 -4.25 15.28 7.79
CA ALA A 117 -5.55 14.68 7.50
C ALA A 117 -5.96 13.56 8.48
N ALA A 118 -5.32 13.48 9.64
CA ALA A 118 -5.57 12.46 10.66
C ALA A 118 -6.36 13.00 11.85
N THR A 119 -7.10 12.11 12.53
CA THR A 119 -7.46 12.33 13.93
C THR A 119 -6.20 12.16 14.79
N VAL A 120 -5.89 13.13 15.64
CA VAL A 120 -4.78 13.02 16.59
C VAL A 120 -5.31 12.41 17.88
N LEU A 121 -4.70 11.31 18.32
CA LEU A 121 -5.04 10.68 19.60
C LEU A 121 -4.00 11.06 20.65
N THR A 122 -4.45 11.80 21.65
CA THR A 122 -3.69 12.12 22.86
C THR A 122 -3.72 10.94 23.85
N PRO A 123 -2.81 10.92 24.86
CA PRO A 123 -2.78 9.85 25.86
C PRO A 123 -4.08 9.64 26.65
N ASP A 124 -4.94 10.65 26.73
CA ASP A 124 -6.26 10.56 27.37
C ASP A 124 -7.34 9.90 26.50
N ALA A 125 -7.01 9.54 25.26
CA ALA A 125 -7.88 8.91 24.27
C ALA A 125 -9.21 9.64 24.00
N SER A 126 -9.29 10.94 24.31
CA SER A 126 -10.51 11.75 24.17
C SER A 126 -11.04 11.84 22.73
N GLY A 127 -10.16 11.68 21.74
CA GLY A 127 -10.52 11.67 20.32
C GLY A 127 -11.12 10.34 19.79
N VAL A 128 -11.03 9.24 20.55
CA VAL A 128 -11.49 7.92 20.09
C VAL A 128 -13.01 7.86 19.80
N PRO A 129 -13.91 8.40 20.65
CA PRO A 129 -15.34 8.37 20.36
C PRO A 129 -15.72 9.07 19.05
N ALA A 130 -15.12 10.23 18.76
CA ALA A 130 -15.38 10.97 17.53
C ALA A 130 -14.84 10.22 16.29
N LEU A 131 -13.66 9.60 16.40
CA LEU A 131 -13.10 8.76 15.35
C LEU A 131 -14.00 7.55 15.02
N LEU A 132 -14.49 6.85 16.05
CA LEU A 132 -15.38 5.71 15.82
C LEU A 132 -16.74 6.17 15.26
N ALA A 133 -17.21 7.34 15.67
CA ALA A 133 -18.43 7.93 15.11
C ALA A 133 -18.29 8.25 13.62
N SER A 134 -17.15 8.81 13.17
CA SER A 134 -16.95 9.10 11.73
C SER A 134 -16.88 7.83 10.87
N VAL A 135 -16.43 6.71 11.44
CA VAL A 135 -16.42 5.41 10.75
C VAL A 135 -17.82 4.82 10.64
N ARG A 136 -18.65 4.95 11.69
CA ARG A 136 -20.05 4.48 11.68
C ARG A 136 -20.99 5.40 10.90
N HIS A 137 -20.62 6.67 10.80
CA HIS A 137 -21.37 7.75 10.15
C HIS A 137 -20.42 8.51 9.21
N PRO A 138 -20.14 7.99 7.99
CA PRO A 138 -19.20 8.61 7.05
C PRO A 138 -19.53 10.06 6.71
N GLU A 139 -20.80 10.47 6.83
CA GLU A 139 -21.24 11.86 6.66
C GLU A 139 -20.70 12.82 7.74
N ARG A 140 -20.20 12.29 8.86
CA ARG A 140 -19.57 13.05 9.95
C ARG A 140 -18.04 13.09 9.83
N ASP A 141 -17.49 12.54 8.76
CA ASP A 141 -16.05 12.54 8.52
C ASP A 141 -15.58 13.85 7.89
N GLU A 142 -15.32 14.83 8.75
CA GLU A 142 -14.84 16.15 8.36
C GLU A 142 -13.44 16.12 7.70
N LEU A 143 -12.68 15.03 7.88
CA LEU A 143 -11.32 14.89 7.36
C LEU A 143 -11.26 14.23 5.97
N ALA A 144 -12.39 13.78 5.42
CA ALA A 144 -12.41 13.09 4.13
C ALA A 144 -11.82 13.93 2.99
N GLY A 145 -12.15 15.23 2.94
CA GLY A 145 -11.62 16.16 1.94
C GLY A 145 -10.09 16.35 2.06
N GLU A 146 -9.60 16.56 3.28
CA GLU A 146 -8.17 16.68 3.57
C GLU A 146 -7.42 15.39 3.24
N ARG A 147 -8.00 14.22 3.53
CA ARG A 147 -7.40 12.93 3.17
C ARG A 147 -7.32 12.76 1.65
N ALA A 148 -8.36 13.14 0.91
CA ALA A 148 -8.34 13.08 -0.55
C ALA A 148 -7.28 14.02 -1.15
N ALA A 149 -7.17 15.25 -0.64
CA ALA A 149 -6.15 16.21 -1.06
C ALA A 149 -4.73 15.72 -0.73
N LEU A 150 -4.53 15.14 0.45
CA LEU A 150 -3.27 14.56 0.89
C LEU A 150 -2.89 13.34 0.04
N ALA A 151 -3.83 12.44 -0.24
CA ALA A 151 -3.63 11.28 -1.10
C ALA A 151 -3.22 11.71 -2.52
N LEU A 152 -3.91 12.71 -3.10
CA LEU A 152 -3.55 13.26 -4.41
C LEU A 152 -2.13 13.86 -4.40
N ARG A 153 -1.77 14.59 -3.35
CA ARG A 153 -0.45 15.21 -3.21
C ARG A 153 0.68 14.19 -3.09
N LEU A 154 0.47 13.11 -2.35
CA LEU A 154 1.51 12.12 -2.07
C LEU A 154 1.58 11.00 -3.12
N LEU A 155 0.43 10.53 -3.60
CA LEU A 155 0.33 9.34 -4.46
C LEU A 155 0.04 9.71 -5.94
N GLY A 156 -0.39 10.94 -6.18
CA GLY A 156 -0.91 11.39 -7.47
C GLY A 156 -2.34 10.89 -7.72
N PRO A 157 -2.86 11.06 -8.94
CA PRO A 157 -4.20 10.63 -9.30
C PRO A 157 -4.34 9.11 -9.21
N ALA A 158 -5.53 8.67 -8.77
CA ALA A 158 -5.89 7.25 -8.70
C ALA A 158 -6.15 6.65 -10.09
N ASP A 159 -6.60 7.46 -11.04
CA ASP A 159 -6.90 7.07 -12.42
C ASP A 159 -6.13 7.96 -13.43
N PRO A 160 -5.39 7.38 -14.40
CA PRO A 160 -5.08 5.95 -14.50
C PRO A 160 -4.19 5.48 -13.33
N PRO A 161 -4.25 4.20 -12.94
CA PRO A 161 -3.48 3.65 -11.84
C PRO A 161 -1.99 3.95 -11.94
N SER A 162 -1.31 4.14 -10.81
CA SER A 162 0.12 4.49 -10.76
C SER A 162 1.01 3.52 -11.57
N ARG A 163 0.66 2.23 -11.59
CA ARG A 163 1.34 1.20 -12.42
C ARG A 163 1.25 1.49 -13.93
N GLU A 164 0.11 2.00 -14.40
CA GLU A 164 -0.13 2.31 -15.81
C GLU A 164 0.57 3.60 -16.20
N ARG A 165 0.53 4.61 -15.33
CA ARG A 165 1.32 5.84 -15.48
C ARG A 165 2.81 5.54 -15.56
N PHE A 166 3.31 4.71 -14.64
CA PHE A 166 4.71 4.29 -14.64
C PHE A 166 5.08 3.51 -15.91
N ALA A 167 4.25 2.53 -16.30
CA ALA A 167 4.50 1.77 -17.53
C ALA A 167 4.49 2.66 -18.78
N GLY A 168 3.62 3.69 -18.81
CA GLY A 168 3.61 4.72 -19.85
C GLY A 168 4.93 5.49 -19.91
N ALA A 169 5.37 6.04 -18.78
CA ALA A 169 6.62 6.79 -18.67
C ALA A 169 7.85 5.96 -19.08
N VAL A 170 7.88 4.68 -18.72
CA VAL A 170 8.96 3.76 -19.15
C VAL A 170 8.96 3.59 -20.68
N ARG A 171 7.79 3.40 -21.31
CA ARG A 171 7.69 3.28 -22.78
C ARG A 171 8.15 4.56 -23.47
N GLU A 172 7.74 5.73 -22.96
CA GLU A 172 8.16 7.03 -23.47
C GLU A 172 9.67 7.23 -23.38
N LEU A 173 10.27 6.87 -22.23
CA LEU A 173 11.71 6.91 -22.04
C LEU A 173 12.46 6.02 -23.03
N CYS A 174 11.98 4.79 -23.25
CA CYS A 174 12.56 3.89 -24.25
C CYS A 174 12.49 4.48 -25.66
N ALA A 175 11.35 5.06 -26.05
CA ALA A 175 11.18 5.68 -27.35
C ALA A 175 12.13 6.87 -27.55
N ALA A 176 12.27 7.74 -26.53
CA ALA A 176 13.21 8.86 -26.55
C ALA A 176 14.67 8.39 -26.69
N ALA A 177 15.05 7.32 -25.98
CA ALA A 177 16.39 6.74 -26.07
C ALA A 177 16.70 6.17 -27.46
N VAL A 178 15.74 5.48 -28.10
CA VAL A 178 15.88 4.97 -29.47
C VAL A 178 16.06 6.13 -30.45
N GLN A 179 15.23 7.17 -30.37
CA GLN A 179 15.35 8.35 -31.22
C GLN A 179 16.69 9.07 -31.03
N HIS A 180 17.17 9.20 -29.79
CA HIS A 180 18.46 9.80 -29.51
C HIS A 180 19.61 9.00 -30.16
N ARG A 181 19.60 7.67 -30.05
CA ARG A 181 20.62 6.81 -30.68
C ARG A 181 20.61 6.93 -32.20
N ALA A 182 19.43 6.98 -32.83
CA ALA A 182 19.31 7.17 -34.27
C ALA A 182 19.95 8.50 -34.72
N ARG A 183 19.62 9.61 -34.06
CA ARG A 183 20.23 10.92 -34.33
C ARG A 183 21.74 10.95 -34.12
N MET A 184 22.25 10.22 -33.12
CA MET A 184 23.70 10.13 -32.89
C MET A 184 24.41 9.31 -33.98
N ALA A 185 23.78 8.24 -34.47
CA ALA A 185 24.32 7.46 -35.57
C ALA A 185 24.37 8.28 -36.88
N GLU A 186 23.31 9.05 -37.18
CA GLU A 186 23.27 9.96 -38.33
C GLU A 186 24.34 11.06 -38.29
N ARG A 187 24.71 11.54 -37.10
CA ARG A 187 25.76 12.57 -36.92
C ARG A 187 27.18 12.03 -37.04
N LEU A 188 27.36 10.72 -36.82
CA LEU A 188 28.65 10.04 -36.84
C LEU A 188 28.93 9.36 -38.19
N ALA A 189 27.94 9.32 -39.09
CA ALA A 189 28.04 8.87 -40.47
C ALA A 189 28.45 10.04 -41.38
#